data_AF-A0A957BDA0-F1
#
_entry.id   AF-A0A957BDA0-F1
#
_cell.length_a   1.000
_cell.length_b   1.000
_cell.length_c   1.000
_cell.angle_alpha   90.00
_cell.angle_beta   90.00
_cell.angle_gamma   90.00
#
_symmetry.space_group_name_H-M   'P 1'
#
loop_
_entity.id
_entity.type
_entity.pdbx_description
1 polymer ?
#
loop_
_entity_poly.entity_id
_entity_poly.type
_entity_poly.pdbx_seq_one_letter_code
_entity_poly.pdbx_strand_id
1 'polypeptide(L)' 'MKIIHLTPYYAPAYAFGGVVRAVEGLAQALHRRSHQVKVLTTDAYDQRRRYDGPAQETLDGVDVLRARNALT' A
#
# COMPACT_ATOMS: atom_id res chain seq x y z
N MET A 1 -16.15 1.19 9.34
CA MET A 1 -16.02 2.48 8.61
C MET A 1 -15.43 2.24 7.23
N LYS A 2 -15.50 3.20 6.31
CA LYS A 2 -14.78 3.18 5.03
C LYS A 2 -13.57 4.10 5.15
N ILE A 3 -12.36 3.56 5.00
CA ILE A 3 -11.10 4.27 5.25
C ILE A 3 -10.20 4.12 4.03
N ILE A 4 -9.64 5.23 3.55
CA ILE A 4 -8.59 5.24 2.53
C ILE A 4 -7.30 5.74 3.17
N HIS A 5 -6.26 4.92 3.14
CA HIS A 5 -4.90 5.35 3.41
C HIS A 5 -4.25 5.80 2.10
N LEU A 6 -3.85 7.07 2.04
CA LEU A 6 -3.02 7.59 0.96
C LEU A 6 -1.56 7.60 1.44
N THR A 7 -0.69 6.86 0.76
CA THR A 7 0.73 6.76 1.11
C THR A 7 1.58 6.67 -0.15
N PRO A 8 2.75 7.33 -0.23
CA PRO A 8 3.61 7.21 -1.41
C PRO A 8 4.08 5.78 -1.66
N TYR A 9 4.26 5.00 -0.58
CA TYR A 9 4.79 3.65 -0.60
C TYR A 9 3.95 2.72 0.28
N TYR A 10 3.76 1.48 -0.18
CA TYR A 10 3.07 0.42 0.55
C TYR A 10 3.70 -0.93 0.22
N ALA A 11 3.33 -1.99 0.93
CA ALA A 11 3.84 -3.33 0.67
C ALA A 11 3.72 -3.70 -0.83
N PRO A 12 4.76 -4.31 -1.44
CA PRO A 12 6.02 -4.76 -0.84
C PRO A 12 7.20 -3.75 -0.87
N ALA A 13 6.96 -2.44 -0.99
CA ALA A 13 7.99 -1.40 -1.15
C ALA A 13 8.82 -1.09 0.13
N TYR A 14 9.27 -2.12 0.84
CA TYR A 14 9.96 -2.01 2.14
C TYR A 14 11.31 -1.30 2.09
N ALA A 15 11.88 -1.11 0.89
CA ALA A 15 13.11 -0.35 0.69
C ALA A 15 12.99 1.11 1.18
N PHE A 16 11.76 1.66 1.28
CA PHE A 16 11.50 2.99 1.83
C PHE A 16 11.38 3.03 3.37
N GLY A 17 11.69 1.93 4.05
CA GLY A 17 11.90 1.90 5.49
C GLY A 17 10.66 1.59 6.34
N GLY A 18 10.79 1.79 7.64
CA GLY A 18 9.84 1.30 8.66
C GLY A 18 8.42 1.86 8.52
N VAL A 19 8.25 3.04 7.93
CA VAL A 19 6.93 3.65 7.69
C VAL A 19 6.04 2.76 6.82
N VAL A 20 6.61 2.03 5.86
CA VAL A 20 5.86 1.13 4.98
C VAL A 20 5.23 -0.01 5.79
N ARG A 21 6.00 -0.61 6.70
CA ARG A 21 5.52 -1.66 7.60
C ARG A 21 4.51 -1.14 8.62
N ALA A 22 4.69 0.08 9.10
CA ALA A 22 3.76 0.70 10.04
C ALA A 22 2.38 0.94 9.39
N VAL A 23 2.34 1.46 8.16
CA VAL A 23 1.08 1.68 7.42
C VAL A 23 0.43 0.35 7.05
N GLU A 24 1.21 -0.65 6.64
CA GLU A 24 0.72 -2.02 6.41
C GLU A 24 0.05 -2.61 7.66
N GLY A 25 0.75 -2.62 8.79
CA GLY A 25 0.24 -3.14 10.05
C GLY A 25 -1.02 -2.39 10.54
N LEU A 26 -1.06 -1.07 10.36
CA LEU A 26 -2.23 -0.25 10.68
C LEU A 26 -3.44 -0.62 9.81
N ALA A 27 -3.26 -0.71 8.50
CA ALA A 27 -4.34 -1.04 7.58
C ALA A 27 -4.93 -2.43 7.87
N GLN A 28 -4.06 -3.42 8.11
CA GLN A 28 -4.49 -4.77 8.51
C GLN A 28 -5.19 -4.76 9.88
N ALA A 29 -4.71 -3.97 10.85
CA ALA A 29 -5.35 -3.86 12.16
C ALA A 29 -6.75 -3.24 12.07
N LEU A 30 -6.95 -2.25 11.20
CA LEU A 30 -8.26 -1.66 10.93
C LEU A 30 -9.18 -2.64 10.20
N HIS A 31 -8.67 -3.41 9.23
CA HIS A 31 -9.43 -4.48 8.58
C HIS A 31 -9.92 -5.53 9.59
N ARG A 32 -9.04 -6.00 10.49
CA ARG A 32 -9.39 -6.94 11.58
C ARG A 32 -10.45 -6.40 12.54
N ARG A 33 -10.67 -5.08 12.59
CA ARG A 33 -11.75 -4.43 13.35
C ARG A 33 -13.02 -4.21 12.51
N SER A 34 -13.17 -4.98 11.43
CA SER A 34 -14.32 -4.94 10.50
C SER A 34 -14.50 -3.59 9.80
N HIS A 35 -13.40 -2.88 9.56
CA HIS A 35 -13.42 -1.69 8.70
C HIS A 35 -13.13 -2.07 7.25
N GLN A 36 -13.76 -1.37 6.31
CA GLN A 36 -13.42 -1.45 4.89
C GLN A 36 -12.23 -0.51 4.66
N VAL A 37 -11.06 -1.10 4.43
CA VAL A 37 -9.81 -0.36 4.29
C VAL A 37 -9.30 -0.52 2.87
N LYS A 38 -8.98 0.62 2.25
CA LYS A 38 -8.29 0.68 0.97
C LYS A 38 -7.00 1.47 1.12
N VAL A 39 -5.96 1.07 0.41
CA VAL A 39 -4.71 1.81 0.27
C VAL A 39 -4.60 2.31 -1.15
N LEU A 40 -4.45 3.62 -1.30
CA LEU A 40 -4.03 4.25 -2.55
C LEU A 40 -2.55 4.59 -2.43
N THR A 41 -1.74 4.04 -3.32
CA THR A 41 -0.28 4.21 -3.30
C THR A 41 0.29 4.27 -4.70
N THR A 42 1.62 4.33 -4.82
CA THR A 42 2.30 4.29 -6.11
C THR A 42 2.85 2.90 -6.39
N ASP A 43 3.22 2.65 -7.63
CA ASP A 43 3.97 1.45 -8.04
C ASP A 43 5.48 1.59 -7.81
N ALA A 44 5.95 2.50 -6.95
CA ALA A 44 7.35 2.50 -6.53
C ALA A 44 7.66 1.24 -5.70
N TYR A 45 8.72 0.51 -6.06
CA TYR A 45 9.16 -0.68 -5.33
C TYR A 45 10.42 -0.40 -4.50
N ASP A 46 11.39 0.28 -5.12
CA ASP A 46 12.56 0.84 -4.46
C ASP A 46 13.04 2.08 -5.23
N GLN A 47 14.27 2.56 -4.96
CA GLN A 47 14.85 3.74 -5.60
C GLN A 47 15.09 3.60 -7.12
N ARG A 48 15.04 2.38 -7.67
CA ARG A 48 15.40 2.07 -9.05
C ARG A 48 14.33 1.29 -9.81
N ARG A 49 13.45 0.59 -9.10
CA ARG A 49 12.47 -0.33 -9.67
C ARG A 49 11.05 0.11 -9.34
N ARG A 50 10.17 -0.18 -10.30
CA ARG A 50 8.72 -0.17 -10.09
C ARG A 50 8.24 -1.58 -9.77
N TYR A 51 7.15 -1.66 -9.04
CA TYR A 51 6.41 -2.87 -8.80
C TYR A 51 5.81 -3.34 -10.13
N ASP A 52 6.06 -4.59 -10.49
CA ASP A 52 5.66 -5.22 -11.75
C ASP A 52 4.44 -6.13 -11.60
N GLY A 53 3.84 -6.18 -10.40
CA GLY A 53 2.60 -6.88 -10.12
C GLY A 53 1.34 -6.11 -10.50
N PRO A 54 0.17 -6.57 -10.03
CA PRO A 54 -1.11 -5.96 -10.37
C PRO A 54 -1.24 -4.50 -9.89
N ALA A 55 -1.87 -3.67 -10.72
CA ALA A 55 -2.24 -2.31 -10.34
C ALA A 55 -3.28 -2.30 -9.20
N GLN A 56 -4.09 -3.35 -9.09
CA GLN A 56 -5.04 -3.53 -8.01
C GLN A 56 -4.99 -4.98 -7.51
N GLU A 57 -4.90 -5.15 -6.20
CA GLU A 57 -4.93 -6.46 -5.53
C GLU A 57 -5.44 -6.32 -4.09
N THR A 58 -5.83 -7.43 -3.46
CA THR A 58 -6.18 -7.46 -2.04
C THR A 58 -5.05 -8.17 -1.28
N LEU A 59 -4.43 -7.45 -0.33
CA LEU A 59 -3.39 -7.97 0.55
C LEU A 59 -3.93 -8.07 1.97
N ASP A 60 -3.98 -9.27 2.54
CA ASP A 60 -4.45 -9.50 3.92
C ASP A 60 -5.81 -8.85 4.23
N GLY A 61 -6.72 -8.88 3.26
CA GLY A 61 -8.06 -8.27 3.36
C GLY A 61 -8.11 -6.75 3.14
N VAL A 62 -6.98 -6.11 2.82
CA VAL A 62 -6.87 -4.70 2.46
C VAL A 62 -6.82 -4.55 0.95
N ASP A 63 -7.73 -3.75 0.38
CA ASP A 63 -7.69 -3.44 -1.04
C ASP A 63 -6.56 -2.44 -1.33
N VAL A 64 -5.66 -2.77 -2.25
CA VAL A 64 -4.52 -1.92 -2.63
C VAL A 64 -4.68 -1.51 -4.09
N LEU A 65 -4.61 -0.20 -4.34
CA LEU A 65 -4.56 0.39 -5.67
C LEU A 65 -3.24 1.14 -5.83
N ARG A 66 -2.46 0.76 -6.85
CA ARG A 66 -1.19 1.36 -7.21
C ARG A 66 -1.35 2.20 -8.47
N ALA A 67 -1.17 3.50 -8.31
CA ALA A 67 -1.03 4.43 -9.41
C ALA A 67 0.41 4.42 -9.93
N ARG A 68 0.61 4.78 -11.20
CA ARG A 68 1.95 4.97 -11.75
C ARG A 68 2.67 6.10 -11.02
N ASN A 69 3.87 5.83 -10.51
CA ASN A 69 4.75 6.89 -10.03
C ASN A 69 5.21 7.75 -11.22
N ALA A 70 4.96 9.05 -11.17
CA ALA A 70 5.32 10.00 -12.23
C ALA A 70 6.70 10.66 -12.05
N LEU A 71 7.37 10.36 -10.93
CA LEU A 71 8.68 10.92 -10.58
C LEU A 71 9.85 9.98 -10.92
N THR A 72 9.57 8.88 -11.62
CA THR A 72 10.55 7.92 -12.16
C THR A 72 10.77 8.10 -13.64
#